data_AF-A0A3M5X8V3-F1
#
_entry.id   AF-A0A3M5X8V3-F1
#
_cell.length_a   1.000
_cell.length_b   1.000
_cell.length_c   1.000
_cell.angle_alpha   90.00
_cell.angle_beta   90.00
_cell.angle_gamma   90.00
#
_symmetry.space_group_name_H-M   'P 1'
#
loop_
_entity.id
_entity.type
_entity.pdbx_description
1 polymer ?
#
loop_
_entity_poly.entity_id
_entity_poly.type
_entity_poly.pdbx_seq_one_letter_code
_entity_poly.pdbx_strand_id
1 'polypeptide(L)'
;MKQVLKPSVTLLRWLGGLMGVAVLLGTLHALGVEYPAKIDDLYWGALLTLVVVSVLDAIWLLRSPSPRVQRELAGSLTLDRWNEARLDVQHDGGSPVTVRIFDHVPHGLEHENLPQSLTLAARGKGSIGYRLRPSSRGHFTFERCEISLPGPLRLWTARRYLAVPGTTRVYPDFARLCGGQLMAVDNWLSQLGVRQLQRRGLGMEFNQLREFREGDSLRQIDWKATARQRAPIAREYQDERDQQIVFMLDCGRRMRSQDGDLSHFDHALNACLLLSYVALRQGDSVGIATFAGEQDRYLAPVKGPGQLNRVLNSVYDLQTTRRPADYSAAVRQLMVRHKRRSLVVLMTNLRDEDDEELLAAARQLGKQHRVLIASLREEVLDGLRHSPVHTYDEALSYCGTIDFLNARASLHDRLSAQGIVIMDARPGELGPQLVNRYMSWKKAGTL
;
A
#
# COMPACT_ATOMS: atom_id res chain seq x y z
N MET A 1 26.44 20.21 7.49
CA MET A 1 25.15 20.93 7.49
C MET A 1 25.21 22.00 6.41
N LYS A 2 24.43 21.89 5.33
CA LYS A 2 24.40 22.95 4.30
C LYS A 2 23.51 24.09 4.82
N GLN A 3 24.07 25.29 4.90
CA GLN A 3 23.35 26.50 5.25
C GLN A 3 23.32 27.43 4.04
N VAL A 4 22.15 27.98 3.73
CA VAL A 4 21.99 28.96 2.64
C VAL A 4 21.37 30.22 3.24
N LEU A 5 22.11 31.33 3.18
CA LEU A 5 21.60 32.66 3.54
C LEU A 5 20.80 33.23 2.38
N LYS A 6 19.64 33.81 2.68
CA LYS A 6 18.80 34.54 1.74
C LYS A 6 18.50 35.93 2.29
N PRO A 7 18.57 37.00 1.46
CA PRO A 7 18.13 38.32 1.88
C PRO A 7 16.62 38.26 2.14
N SER A 8 16.17 38.93 3.20
CA SER A 8 14.75 39.03 3.51
C SER A 8 14.06 40.10 2.67
N VAL A 9 12.73 40.10 2.66
CA VAL A 9 11.92 41.15 2.02
C VAL A 9 12.17 42.52 2.67
N THR A 10 12.49 42.59 3.96
CA THR A 10 12.79 43.88 4.64
C THR A 10 14.11 44.46 4.16
N LEU A 11 15.16 43.64 4.01
CA LEU A 11 16.43 44.11 3.44
C LEU A 11 16.23 44.60 2.00
N LEU A 12 15.48 43.86 1.19
CA LEU A 12 15.16 44.27 -0.18
C LEU A 12 14.34 45.57 -0.24
N ARG A 13 13.41 45.80 0.70
CA ARG A 13 12.64 47.05 0.80
C ARG A 13 13.54 48.24 1.16
N TRP A 14 14.45 48.08 2.12
CA TRP A 14 15.40 49.13 2.48
C TRP A 14 16.35 49.46 1.33
N LEU A 15 16.88 48.44 0.66
CA LEU A 15 17.71 48.62 -0.55
C LEU A 15 16.93 49.28 -1.68
N GLY A 16 15.69 48.86 -1.93
CA GLY A 16 14.82 49.47 -2.94
C GLY A 16 14.47 50.93 -2.63
N GLY A 17 14.22 51.26 -1.36
CA GLY A 17 14.00 52.63 -0.91
C GLY A 17 15.24 53.51 -1.10
N LEU A 18 16.41 53.04 -0.68
CA LEU A 18 17.68 53.74 -0.92
C LEU A 18 17.98 53.88 -2.41
N MET A 19 17.70 52.87 -3.23
CA MET A 19 17.84 52.94 -4.68
C MET A 19 16.91 54.00 -5.28
N GLY A 20 15.65 54.09 -4.82
CA GLY A 20 14.71 55.13 -5.25
C GLY A 20 15.19 56.53 -4.90
N VAL A 21 15.73 56.72 -3.68
CA VAL A 21 16.36 57.99 -3.26
C VAL A 21 17.57 58.31 -4.14
N ALA A 22 18.42 57.33 -4.44
CA ALA A 22 19.59 57.52 -5.29
C ALA A 22 19.21 57.94 -6.72
N VAL A 23 18.18 57.32 -7.29
CA VAL A 23 17.65 57.71 -8.61
C VAL A 23 17.12 59.15 -8.56
N LEU A 24 16.35 59.52 -7.52
CA LEU A 24 15.81 60.87 -7.38
C LEU A 24 16.92 61.92 -7.24
N LEU A 25 17.93 61.69 -6.39
CA LEU A 25 19.08 62.58 -6.25
C LEU A 25 19.87 62.70 -7.55
N GLY A 26 20.12 61.57 -8.24
CA GLY A 26 20.77 61.56 -9.55
C GLY A 26 19.98 62.33 -10.62
N THR A 27 18.65 62.25 -10.62
CA THR A 27 17.81 63.02 -11.54
C THR A 27 17.82 64.52 -11.22
N LEU A 28 17.78 64.91 -9.94
CA LEU A 28 17.88 66.32 -9.54
C LEU A 28 19.23 66.91 -9.94
N HIS A 29 20.31 66.16 -9.75
CA HIS A 29 21.65 66.54 -10.18
C HIS A 29 21.73 66.70 -11.71
N ALA A 30 21.18 65.75 -12.47
CA ALA A 30 21.15 65.81 -13.94
C ALA A 30 20.29 66.97 -14.50
N LEU A 31 19.25 67.38 -13.77
CA LEU A 31 18.39 68.52 -14.09
C LEU A 31 18.99 69.87 -13.64
N GLY A 32 20.17 69.88 -13.02
CA GLY A 32 20.83 71.10 -12.54
C GLY A 32 20.15 71.75 -11.33
N VAL A 33 19.32 71.01 -10.60
CA VAL A 33 18.69 71.52 -9.38
C VAL A 33 19.68 71.43 -8.23
N GLU A 34 20.08 72.58 -7.70
CA GLU A 34 20.99 72.64 -6.55
C GLU A 34 20.27 72.18 -5.28
N TYR A 35 20.86 71.19 -4.60
CA TYR A 35 20.45 70.73 -3.28
C TYR A 35 21.65 70.73 -2.33
N PRO A 36 21.44 70.82 -1.01
CA PRO A 36 22.53 70.84 -0.05
C PRO A 36 23.42 69.59 -0.14
N ALA A 37 24.74 69.75 -0.26
CA ALA A 37 25.71 68.65 -0.31
C ALA A 37 25.61 67.68 0.90
N LYS A 38 25.08 68.17 2.04
CA LYS A 38 24.79 67.34 3.22
C LYS A 38 23.81 66.19 2.95
N ILE A 39 23.01 66.27 1.88
CA ILE A 39 22.06 65.22 1.49
C ILE A 39 22.80 64.01 0.91
N ASP A 40 23.88 64.23 0.14
CA ASP A 40 24.71 63.14 -0.37
C ASP A 40 25.45 62.43 0.77
N ASP A 41 26.01 63.20 1.71
CA ASP A 41 26.65 62.65 2.92
C ASP A 41 25.66 61.82 3.75
N LEU A 42 24.42 62.30 3.90
CA LEU A 42 23.36 61.58 4.61
C LEU A 42 22.97 60.28 3.90
N TYR A 43 22.88 60.30 2.57
CA TYR A 43 22.61 59.10 1.77
C TYR A 43 23.71 58.05 1.93
N TRP A 44 24.98 58.44 1.76
CA TRP A 44 26.12 57.52 1.93
C TRP A 44 26.23 57.01 3.35
N GLY A 45 25.95 57.86 4.36
CA GLY A 45 25.88 57.45 5.76
C GLY A 45 24.77 56.43 6.02
N ALA A 46 23.57 56.63 5.45
CA ALA A 46 22.47 55.68 5.57
C ALA A 46 22.77 54.34 4.88
N LEU A 47 23.39 54.37 3.70
CA LEU A 47 23.82 53.18 2.97
C LEU A 47 24.88 52.40 3.76
N LEU A 48 25.92 53.07 4.26
CA LEU A 48 26.97 52.45 5.08
C LEU A 48 26.38 51.82 6.33
N THR A 49 25.46 52.52 7.00
CA THR A 49 24.77 52.01 8.20
C THR A 49 23.99 50.74 7.87
N LEU A 50 23.22 50.73 6.77
CA LEU A 50 22.47 49.54 6.34
C LEU A 50 23.42 48.36 6.04
N VAL A 51 24.55 48.61 5.37
CA VAL A 51 25.55 47.58 5.08
C VAL A 51 26.11 46.99 6.37
N VAL A 52 26.58 47.83 7.30
CA VAL A 52 27.14 47.38 8.59
C VAL A 52 26.11 46.57 9.38
N VAL A 53 24.89 47.07 9.50
CA VAL A 53 23.80 46.39 10.22
C VAL A 53 23.44 45.06 9.53
N SER A 54 23.43 45.01 8.20
CA SER A 54 23.15 43.78 7.45
C SER A 54 24.24 42.72 7.63
N VAL A 55 25.51 43.12 7.68
CA VAL A 55 26.64 42.19 7.90
C VAL A 55 26.63 41.66 9.34
N LEU A 56 26.35 42.52 10.32
CA LEU A 56 26.20 42.10 11.72
C LEU A 56 25.04 41.11 11.88
N ASP A 57 23.87 41.36 11.27
CA ASP A 57 22.73 40.43 11.29
C ASP A 57 23.09 39.08 10.66
N ALA A 58 23.80 39.07 9.53
CA ALA A 58 24.26 37.84 8.89
C ALA A 58 25.23 37.04 9.78
N ILE A 59 26.21 37.70 10.42
CA ILE A 59 27.17 37.06 11.32
C ILE A 59 26.47 36.48 12.56
N TRP A 60 25.54 37.22 13.16
CA TRP A 60 24.74 36.72 14.29
C TRP A 60 23.90 35.50 13.90
N LEU A 61 23.28 35.53 12.73
CA LEU A 61 22.48 34.43 12.22
C LEU A 61 23.32 33.19 11.91
N LEU A 62 24.54 33.35 11.37
CA LEU A 62 25.48 32.25 11.12
C LEU A 62 25.96 31.59 12.43
N ARG A 63 26.17 32.38 13.49
CA ARG A 63 26.62 31.89 14.80
C ARG A 63 25.48 31.33 15.66
N SER A 64 24.23 31.63 15.33
CA SER A 64 23.07 31.17 16.11
C SER A 64 22.95 29.64 16.05
N PRO A 65 22.76 28.93 17.18
CA PRO A 65 22.61 27.47 17.20
C PRO A 65 21.38 27.03 16.40
N SER A 66 21.42 25.82 15.84
CA SER A 66 20.24 25.26 15.17
C SER A 66 19.30 24.65 16.21
N PRO A 67 17.99 24.84 16.08
CA PRO A 67 17.02 24.07 16.86
C PRO A 67 17.23 22.58 16.64
N ARG A 68 17.09 21.79 17.70
CA ARG A 68 17.06 20.33 17.60
C ARG A 68 15.66 19.93 17.17
N VAL A 69 15.57 19.05 16.17
CA VAL A 69 14.30 18.53 15.67
C VAL A 69 14.28 17.02 15.81
N GLN A 70 13.19 16.50 16.35
CA GLN A 70 12.89 15.09 16.40
C GLN A 70 11.56 14.86 15.67
N ARG A 71 11.49 13.75 14.93
CA ARG A 71 10.29 13.38 14.19
C ARG A 71 9.61 12.21 14.87
N GLU A 72 8.35 12.39 15.21
CA GLU A 72 7.45 11.33 15.63
C GLU A 72 6.58 10.91 14.43
N LEU A 73 6.75 9.66 14.01
CA LEU A 73 6.00 9.02 12.93
C LEU A 73 5.34 7.76 13.46
N ALA A 74 4.16 7.45 12.94
CA ALA A 74 3.60 6.12 13.09
C ALA A 74 4.53 5.09 12.41
N GLY A 75 4.82 3.98 13.11
CA GLY A 75 5.65 2.89 12.59
C GLY A 75 5.03 2.19 11.37
N SER A 76 3.72 2.34 11.19
CA SER A 76 2.96 1.87 10.03
C SER A 76 1.90 2.88 9.61
N LEU A 77 1.75 3.08 8.31
CA LEU A 77 0.67 3.85 7.69
C LEU A 77 -0.23 2.92 6.88
N THR A 78 -1.44 3.39 6.60
CA THR A 78 -2.41 2.71 5.72
C THR A 78 -2.50 3.43 4.38
N LEU A 79 -2.55 2.66 3.29
CA LEU A 79 -2.71 3.18 1.93
C LEU A 79 -3.96 4.06 1.83
N ASP A 80 -3.85 5.22 1.18
CA ASP A 80 -4.93 6.19 0.94
C ASP A 80 -5.68 6.65 2.21
N ARG A 81 -4.98 6.66 3.35
CA ARG A 81 -5.50 7.20 4.61
C ARG A 81 -4.60 8.32 5.11
N TRP A 82 -5.25 9.40 5.55
CA TRP A 82 -4.59 10.46 6.27
C TRP A 82 -4.15 10.00 7.64
N ASN A 83 -2.86 10.15 7.92
CA ASN A 83 -2.22 9.85 9.19
C ASN A 83 -1.52 11.10 9.71
N GLU A 84 -1.48 11.27 11.02
CA GLU A 84 -0.78 12.40 11.64
C GLU A 84 0.70 12.07 11.86
N ALA A 85 1.54 13.07 11.61
CA ALA A 85 2.96 13.07 11.91
C ALA A 85 3.30 14.33 12.68
N ARG A 86 4.30 14.25 13.56
CA ARG A 86 4.67 15.35 14.45
C ARG A 86 6.16 15.61 14.41
N LEU A 87 6.53 16.89 14.45
CA LEU A 87 7.90 17.34 14.67
C LEU A 87 7.98 18.06 16.00
N ASP A 88 8.79 17.54 16.90
CA ASP A 88 9.14 18.20 18.15
C ASP A 88 10.42 18.99 17.96
N VAL A 89 10.35 20.27 18.33
CA VAL A 89 11.40 21.25 18.08
C VAL A 89 11.83 21.81 19.43
N GLN A 90 13.11 21.68 19.72
CA GLN A 90 13.72 22.24 20.91
C GLN A 90 14.70 23.35 20.50
N HIS A 91 14.50 24.53 21.07
CA HIS A 91 15.39 25.67 20.90
C HIS A 91 16.27 25.80 22.13
N ASP A 92 17.59 25.81 21.94
CA ASP A 92 18.56 25.97 23.04
C ASP A 92 19.01 27.45 23.22
N GLY A 93 18.54 28.36 22.37
CA GLY A 93 18.93 29.78 22.40
C GLY A 93 18.28 30.61 23.51
N GLY A 94 18.95 31.69 23.92
CA GLY A 94 18.52 32.58 25.00
C GLY A 94 17.44 33.60 24.64
N SER A 95 17.00 33.65 23.38
CA SER A 95 16.00 34.60 22.88
C SER A 95 14.92 33.86 22.10
N PRO A 96 13.66 34.34 22.09
CA PRO A 96 12.59 33.71 21.33
C PRO A 96 12.88 33.77 19.83
N VAL A 97 12.51 32.71 19.11
CA VAL A 97 12.73 32.59 17.67
C VAL A 97 11.49 32.05 16.98
N THR A 98 11.08 32.67 15.88
CA THR A 98 10.04 32.14 15.00
C THR A 98 10.72 31.40 13.86
N VAL A 99 10.50 30.09 13.78
CA VAL A 99 11.08 29.22 12.76
C VAL A 99 10.00 28.77 11.79
N ARG A 100 10.34 28.68 10.50
CA ARG A 100 9.48 28.04 9.50
C ARG A 100 10.07 26.69 9.12
N ILE A 101 9.29 25.63 9.24
CA ILE A 101 9.74 24.26 9.13
C ILE A 101 9.02 23.58 7.96
N PHE A 102 9.79 22.84 7.17
CA PHE A 102 9.30 21.98 6.11
C PHE A 102 9.97 20.60 6.22
N ASP A 103 9.18 19.57 6.47
CA ASP A 103 9.68 18.20 6.44
C ASP A 103 9.78 17.73 4.99
N HIS A 104 10.94 17.22 4.56
CA HIS A 104 11.09 16.73 3.18
C HIS A 104 10.44 15.35 3.07
N VAL A 105 9.13 15.36 2.81
CA VAL A 105 8.32 14.15 2.63
C VAL A 105 8.77 13.41 1.35
N PRO A 106 9.03 12.09 1.41
CA PRO A 106 9.45 11.31 0.25
C PRO A 106 8.34 11.18 -0.80
N HIS A 107 8.73 10.95 -2.06
CA HIS A 107 7.78 10.70 -3.14
C HIS A 107 6.88 9.50 -2.83
N GLY A 108 5.58 9.60 -3.12
CA GLY A 108 4.58 8.58 -2.82
C GLY A 108 3.86 8.78 -1.49
N LEU A 109 4.24 9.81 -0.72
CA LEU A 109 3.46 10.35 0.40
C LEU A 109 3.02 11.77 0.06
N GLU A 110 1.71 11.97 -0.02
CA GLU A 110 1.12 13.30 -0.06
C GLU A 110 1.11 13.91 1.34
N HIS A 111 1.15 15.23 1.42
CA HIS A 111 1.17 15.94 2.70
C HIS A 111 0.27 17.16 2.72
N GLU A 112 -0.29 17.45 3.89
CA GLU A 112 -1.04 18.67 4.19
C GLU A 112 -0.40 19.41 5.35
N ASN A 113 -0.69 20.71 5.43
CA ASN A 113 -0.22 21.57 6.51
C ASN A 113 1.31 21.65 6.60
N LEU A 114 2.02 21.68 5.46
CA LEU A 114 3.44 22.02 5.39
C LEU A 114 3.64 23.07 4.28
N PRO A 115 4.55 24.05 4.46
CA PRO A 115 5.35 24.35 5.65
C PRO A 115 4.56 25.01 6.79
N GLN A 116 5.03 24.89 8.03
CA GLN A 116 4.44 25.57 9.22
C GLN A 116 5.42 26.53 9.89
N SER A 117 4.87 27.51 10.62
CA SER A 117 5.64 28.47 11.42
C SER A 117 5.39 28.20 12.91
N LEU A 118 6.47 28.12 13.69
CA LEU A 118 6.43 27.89 15.13
C LEU A 118 7.26 28.95 15.85
N THR A 119 6.68 29.61 16.85
CA THR A 119 7.41 30.53 17.73
C THR A 119 7.84 29.77 18.98
N LEU A 120 9.16 29.68 19.18
CA LEU A 120 9.78 29.03 20.32
C LEU A 120 10.22 30.11 21.30
N ALA A 121 9.85 29.96 22.58
CA ALA A 121 10.38 30.79 23.66
C ALA A 121 11.89 30.55 23.86
N ALA A 122 12.56 31.43 24.59
CA ALA A 122 13.95 31.22 24.99
C ALA A 122 14.08 29.89 25.74
N ARG A 123 15.00 29.02 25.28
CA ARG A 123 15.19 27.66 25.79
C ARG A 123 13.91 26.79 25.79
N GLY A 124 12.95 27.12 24.91
CA GLY A 124 11.64 26.51 24.86
C GLY A 124 11.55 25.28 23.96
N LYS A 125 10.46 24.54 24.12
CA LYS A 125 10.05 23.43 23.25
C LYS A 125 8.71 23.76 22.60
N GLY A 126 8.50 23.23 21.41
CA GLY A 126 7.21 23.29 20.73
C GLY A 126 7.08 22.16 19.73
N SER A 127 5.85 21.93 19.28
CA SER A 127 5.54 20.83 18.37
C SER A 127 4.67 21.32 17.22
N ILE A 128 4.89 20.75 16.04
CA ILE A 128 4.02 20.94 14.89
C ILE A 128 3.49 19.60 14.41
N GLY A 129 2.18 19.55 14.14
CA GLY A 129 1.51 18.38 13.57
C GLY A 129 1.21 18.62 12.09
N TYR A 130 1.48 17.64 11.24
CA TYR A 130 1.13 17.65 9.83
C TYR A 130 0.52 16.31 9.42
N ARG A 131 -0.14 16.26 8.27
CA ARG A 131 -0.83 15.05 7.81
C ARG A 131 -0.12 14.45 6.61
N LEU A 132 -0.11 13.13 6.55
CA LEU A 132 0.48 12.32 5.49
C LEU A 132 -0.57 11.38 4.90
N ARG A 133 -0.65 11.28 3.58
CA ARG A 133 -1.47 10.29 2.87
C ARG A 133 -0.60 9.49 1.89
N PRO A 134 -0.39 8.19 2.13
CA PRO A 134 0.34 7.36 1.18
C PRO A 134 -0.46 7.08 -0.09
N SER A 135 0.11 7.36 -1.25
CA SER A 135 -0.46 7.02 -2.57
C SER A 135 0.03 5.67 -3.10
N SER A 136 1.05 5.08 -2.46
CA SER A 136 1.56 3.75 -2.81
C SER A 136 2.04 3.01 -1.57
N ARG A 137 2.00 1.67 -1.62
CA ARG A 137 2.47 0.83 -0.51
C ARG A 137 3.99 0.66 -0.51
N GLY A 138 4.53 0.23 0.64
CA GLY A 138 5.92 -0.18 0.76
C GLY A 138 6.68 0.55 1.85
N HIS A 139 8.00 0.66 1.69
CA HIS A 139 8.88 1.25 2.69
C HIS A 139 9.25 2.68 2.31
N PHE A 140 9.07 3.62 3.23
CA PHE A 140 9.35 5.04 3.02
C PHE A 140 10.36 5.54 4.04
N THR A 141 11.33 6.32 3.56
CA THR A 141 12.41 6.89 4.35
C THR A 141 12.40 8.41 4.25
N PHE A 142 12.36 9.07 5.40
CA PHE A 142 12.55 10.50 5.55
C PHE A 142 14.01 10.75 5.88
N GLU A 143 14.67 11.62 5.14
CA GLU A 143 16.11 11.87 5.33
C GLU A 143 16.39 13.14 6.14
N ARG A 144 15.62 14.20 5.88
CA ARG A 144 15.95 15.54 6.34
C ARG A 144 14.73 16.42 6.55
N CYS A 145 14.91 17.42 7.41
CA CYS A 145 13.99 18.50 7.63
C CYS A 145 14.67 19.82 7.25
N GLU A 146 13.93 20.74 6.65
CA GLU A 146 14.38 22.09 6.34
C GLU A 146 13.81 23.07 7.38
N ILE A 147 14.68 23.91 7.95
CA ILE A 147 14.29 25.01 8.82
C ILE A 147 14.76 26.32 8.23
N SER A 148 13.86 27.30 8.16
CA SER A 148 14.18 28.69 7.86
C SER A 148 14.16 29.51 9.14
N LEU A 149 15.30 30.10 9.50
CA LEU A 149 15.49 30.95 10.66
C LEU A 149 15.70 32.40 10.23
N PRO A 150 14.87 33.36 10.68
CA PRO A 150 15.14 34.77 10.46
C PRO A 150 16.30 35.25 11.35
N GLY A 151 17.07 36.21 10.85
CA GLY A 151 18.06 36.95 11.64
C GLY A 151 17.40 37.77 12.76
N PRO A 152 18.13 38.12 13.83
CA PRO A 152 17.62 38.97 14.91
C PRO A 152 17.01 40.30 14.42
N LEU A 153 17.60 40.94 13.42
CA LEU A 153 17.12 42.18 12.79
C LEU A 153 16.23 41.91 11.57
N ARG A 154 15.92 40.64 11.28
CA ARG A 154 15.11 40.17 10.15
C ARG A 154 15.64 40.61 8.79
N LEU A 155 16.92 40.97 8.63
CA LEU A 155 17.50 41.36 7.34
C LEU A 155 17.91 40.14 6.51
N TRP A 156 18.28 39.06 7.19
CA TRP A 156 18.60 37.78 6.57
C TRP A 156 17.68 36.65 7.03
N THR A 157 17.61 35.61 6.23
CA THR A 157 16.99 34.33 6.59
C THR A 157 17.95 33.20 6.24
N ALA A 158 18.25 32.34 7.20
CA ALA A 158 19.12 31.19 7.02
C ALA A 158 18.26 29.93 6.85
N ARG A 159 18.43 29.27 5.72
CA ARG A 159 17.85 27.96 5.45
C ARG A 159 18.86 26.89 5.85
N ARG A 160 18.46 25.99 6.75
CA ARG A 160 19.29 24.92 7.29
C ARG A 160 18.63 23.56 7.03
N TYR A 161 19.42 22.62 6.51
CA TYR A 161 19.01 21.23 6.34
C TYR A 161 19.53 20.41 7.51
N LEU A 162 18.60 19.86 8.31
CA LEU A 162 18.89 18.99 9.44
C LEU A 162 18.63 17.54 9.04
N ALA A 163 19.59 16.66 9.31
CA ALA A 163 19.40 15.22 9.13
C ALA A 163 18.50 14.72 10.26
N VAL A 164 17.28 14.34 9.90
CA VAL A 164 16.29 13.76 10.82
C VAL A 164 15.82 12.50 10.11
N PRO A 165 16.51 11.37 10.30
CA PRO A 165 16.11 10.12 9.65
C PRO A 165 14.83 9.58 10.30
N GLY A 166 13.92 9.05 9.50
CA GLY A 166 12.71 8.39 9.98
C GLY A 166 12.22 7.39 8.94
N THR A 167 11.67 6.27 9.37
CA THR A 167 11.20 5.23 8.45
C THR A 167 9.79 4.82 8.79
N THR A 168 8.97 4.57 7.79
CA THR A 168 7.62 4.04 7.98
C THR A 168 7.28 3.00 6.92
N ARG A 169 6.34 2.11 7.24
CA ARG A 169 5.84 1.08 6.32
C ARG A 169 4.39 1.37 5.99
N VAL A 170 4.06 1.41 4.71
CA VAL A 170 2.69 1.58 4.23
C VAL A 170 2.13 0.21 3.89
N TYR A 171 1.05 -0.15 4.58
CA TYR A 171 0.32 -1.39 4.39
C TYR A 171 -0.97 -1.15 3.59
N PRO A 172 -1.55 -2.20 2.96
CA PRO A 172 -2.90 -2.12 2.43
C PRO A 172 -3.91 -1.66 3.50
N ASP A 173 -4.97 -0.95 3.12
CA ASP A 173 -6.05 -0.59 4.05
C ASP A 173 -6.87 -1.84 4.42
N PHE A 174 -6.34 -2.62 5.35
CA PHE A 174 -7.01 -3.79 5.88
C PHE A 174 -8.27 -3.40 6.67
N ALA A 175 -8.36 -2.19 7.23
CA ALA A 175 -9.57 -1.74 7.91
C ALA A 175 -10.75 -1.54 6.95
N ARG A 176 -10.52 -1.07 5.72
CA ARG A 176 -11.53 -1.08 4.64
C ARG A 176 -11.99 -2.50 4.31
N LEU A 177 -11.08 -3.48 4.34
CA LEU A 177 -11.45 -4.90 4.23
C LEU A 177 -12.24 -5.37 5.47
N CYS A 178 -11.86 -4.95 6.68
CA CYS A 178 -12.50 -5.33 7.95
C CYS A 178 -13.92 -4.77 8.14
N GLY A 179 -14.11 -3.47 7.90
CA GLY A 179 -15.31 -2.75 8.33
C GLY A 179 -16.56 -3.10 7.53
N GLY A 180 -16.42 -3.37 6.24
CA GLY A 180 -17.54 -3.79 5.38
C GLY A 180 -17.55 -5.28 5.07
N GLN A 181 -16.41 -5.82 4.61
CA GLN A 181 -16.35 -7.19 4.11
C GLN A 181 -16.08 -8.22 5.21
N LEU A 182 -15.28 -7.95 6.25
CA LEU A 182 -15.09 -8.94 7.34
C LEU A 182 -16.27 -9.02 8.30
N MET A 183 -16.91 -7.90 8.66
CA MET A 183 -18.18 -7.93 9.40
C MET A 183 -19.25 -8.68 8.61
N ALA A 184 -19.33 -8.43 7.30
CA ALA A 184 -20.17 -9.21 6.41
C ALA A 184 -19.72 -10.67 6.35
N VAL A 185 -18.43 -11.00 6.32
CA VAL A 185 -17.93 -12.38 6.33
C VAL A 185 -18.20 -13.06 7.66
N ASP A 186 -17.96 -12.43 8.82
CA ASP A 186 -18.29 -13.02 10.13
C ASP A 186 -19.80 -13.22 10.26
N ASN A 187 -20.61 -12.24 9.84
CA ASN A 187 -22.08 -12.37 9.81
C ASN A 187 -22.52 -13.41 8.78
N TRP A 188 -21.88 -13.50 7.62
CA TRP A 188 -22.21 -14.41 6.53
C TRP A 188 -21.75 -15.83 6.81
N LEU A 189 -20.59 -16.02 7.45
CA LEU A 189 -20.17 -17.28 8.07
C LEU A 189 -21.21 -17.72 9.10
N SER A 190 -21.64 -16.79 9.97
CA SER A 190 -22.70 -17.06 10.95
C SER A 190 -24.04 -17.44 10.27
N GLN A 191 -24.42 -16.74 9.19
CA GLN A 191 -25.65 -16.98 8.42
C GLN A 191 -25.59 -18.25 7.55
N LEU A 192 -24.41 -18.63 7.05
CA LEU A 192 -24.15 -19.90 6.37
C LEU A 192 -24.23 -21.11 7.31
N GLY A 193 -24.63 -20.89 8.57
CA GLY A 193 -24.68 -21.92 9.60
C GLY A 193 -23.28 -22.35 10.06
N VAL A 194 -22.23 -21.60 9.73
CA VAL A 194 -20.87 -21.78 10.29
C VAL A 194 -20.83 -21.15 11.68
N ARG A 195 -21.78 -21.53 12.54
CA ARG A 195 -21.40 -21.77 13.93
C ARG A 195 -20.41 -22.92 13.88
N GLN A 196 -19.36 -22.89 14.71
CA GLN A 196 -18.53 -24.07 15.02
C GLN A 196 -19.37 -25.15 15.74
N LEU A 197 -20.51 -25.54 15.19
CA LEU A 197 -21.13 -26.81 15.47
C LEU A 197 -20.31 -27.81 14.67
N GLN A 198 -19.42 -28.49 15.39
CA GLN A 198 -18.71 -29.67 14.93
C GLN A 198 -19.73 -30.58 14.22
N ARG A 199 -19.77 -30.53 12.87
CA ARG A 199 -20.67 -31.39 12.10
C ARG A 199 -20.10 -32.80 12.18
N ARG A 200 -20.73 -33.60 13.03
CA ARG A 200 -20.36 -34.99 13.31
C ARG A 200 -20.61 -35.84 12.06
N GLY A 201 -19.60 -36.62 11.63
CA GLY A 201 -19.83 -37.84 10.86
C GLY A 201 -19.78 -37.77 9.32
N LEU A 202 -19.38 -36.65 8.71
CA LEU A 202 -19.28 -36.53 7.23
C LEU A 202 -17.87 -36.25 6.70
N GLY A 203 -16.88 -36.02 7.56
CA GLY A 203 -15.51 -35.77 7.11
C GLY A 203 -14.77 -37.04 6.69
N MET A 204 -13.56 -36.86 6.14
CA MET A 204 -12.68 -37.94 5.68
C MET A 204 -11.55 -38.27 6.68
N GLU A 205 -11.29 -37.40 7.67
CA GLU A 205 -10.22 -37.58 8.65
C GLU A 205 -10.74 -38.34 9.87
N PHE A 206 -10.08 -39.45 10.24
CA PHE A 206 -10.44 -40.20 11.45
C PHE A 206 -10.24 -39.34 12.69
N ASN A 207 -11.29 -39.18 13.50
CA ASN A 207 -11.24 -38.44 14.75
C ASN A 207 -11.07 -39.40 15.94
N GLN A 208 -12.04 -40.30 16.14
CA GLN A 208 -12.02 -41.25 17.26
C GLN A 208 -12.91 -42.47 17.00
N LEU A 209 -12.74 -43.52 17.80
CA LEU A 209 -13.70 -44.62 17.90
C LEU A 209 -14.75 -44.27 18.96
N ARG A 210 -16.02 -44.51 18.67
CA ARG A 210 -17.11 -44.36 19.63
C ARG A 210 -18.14 -45.47 19.50
N GLU A 211 -18.99 -45.62 20.51
CA GLU A 211 -20.16 -46.49 20.39
C GLU A 211 -21.06 -46.06 19.23
N PHE A 212 -21.52 -47.05 18.48
CA PHE A 212 -22.49 -46.90 17.40
C PHE A 212 -23.83 -46.42 17.97
N ARG A 213 -24.44 -45.46 17.30
CA ARG A 213 -25.75 -44.92 17.67
C ARG A 213 -26.74 -45.18 16.54
N GLU A 214 -28.01 -45.30 16.89
CA GLU A 214 -29.07 -45.37 15.90
C GLU A 214 -29.04 -44.11 15.01
N GLY A 215 -28.95 -44.33 13.70
CA GLY A 215 -28.73 -43.28 12.70
C GLY A 215 -27.33 -43.27 12.07
N ASP A 216 -26.35 -43.95 12.68
CA ASP A 216 -25.02 -44.13 12.09
C ASP A 216 -25.08 -45.11 10.89
N SER A 217 -24.25 -44.87 9.87
CA SER A 217 -24.19 -45.77 8.72
C SER A 217 -23.47 -47.07 9.09
N LEU A 218 -23.98 -48.22 8.65
CA LEU A 218 -23.31 -49.52 8.84
C LEU A 218 -21.89 -49.56 8.22
N ARG A 219 -21.61 -48.71 7.22
CA ARG A 219 -20.27 -48.57 6.62
C ARG A 219 -19.24 -47.95 7.57
N GLN A 220 -19.69 -47.25 8.61
CA GLN A 220 -18.82 -46.62 9.60
C GLN A 220 -18.44 -47.57 10.75
N ILE A 221 -19.01 -48.77 10.79
CA ILE A 221 -18.71 -49.77 11.83
C ILE A 221 -17.26 -50.27 11.67
N ASP A 222 -16.49 -50.15 12.75
CA ASP A 222 -15.20 -50.83 12.86
C ASP A 222 -15.45 -52.23 13.43
N TRP A 223 -15.53 -53.22 12.53
CA TRP A 223 -15.78 -54.61 12.91
C TRP A 223 -14.70 -55.19 13.84
N LYS A 224 -13.45 -54.69 13.75
CA LYS A 224 -12.33 -55.16 14.58
C LYS A 224 -12.42 -54.61 15.99
N ALA A 225 -12.77 -53.33 16.15
CA ALA A 225 -13.01 -52.71 17.46
C ALA A 225 -14.27 -53.29 18.11
N THR A 226 -15.33 -53.51 17.32
CA THR A 226 -16.58 -54.13 17.75
C THR A 226 -16.36 -55.53 18.33
N ALA A 227 -15.57 -56.37 17.65
CA ALA A 227 -15.23 -57.72 18.13
C ALA A 227 -14.45 -57.72 19.46
N ARG A 228 -13.64 -56.69 19.72
CA ARG A 228 -12.85 -56.58 20.97
C ARG A 228 -13.67 -56.06 22.13
N GLN A 229 -14.51 -55.05 21.91
CA GLN A 229 -15.30 -54.42 22.97
C GLN A 229 -16.63 -55.12 23.23
N ARG A 230 -17.03 -56.07 22.37
CA ARG A 230 -18.34 -56.77 22.41
C ARG A 230 -19.55 -55.83 22.40
N ALA A 231 -19.36 -54.62 21.86
CA ALA A 231 -20.38 -53.61 21.64
C ALA A 231 -20.15 -53.00 20.24
N PRO A 232 -21.21 -52.61 19.50
CA PRO A 232 -21.06 -51.98 18.19
C PRO A 232 -20.25 -50.67 18.27
N ILE A 233 -19.10 -50.61 17.59
CA ILE A 233 -18.21 -49.44 17.56
C ILE A 233 -18.18 -48.82 16.16
N ALA A 234 -18.42 -47.53 16.08
CA ALA A 234 -18.35 -46.72 14.87
C ALA A 234 -17.08 -45.84 14.85
N ARG A 235 -16.51 -45.66 13.66
CA ARG A 235 -15.47 -44.64 13.40
C ARG A 235 -16.14 -43.28 13.25
N GLU A 236 -15.76 -42.33 14.09
CA GLU A 236 -16.15 -40.94 13.95
C GLU A 236 -15.11 -40.21 13.10
N TYR A 237 -15.57 -39.57 12.02
CA TYR A 237 -14.73 -38.77 11.15
C TYR A 237 -15.03 -37.27 11.34
N GLN A 238 -13.99 -36.44 11.24
CA GLN A 238 -14.06 -34.99 11.25
C GLN A 238 -13.68 -34.41 9.89
N ASP A 239 -14.17 -33.20 9.59
CA ASP A 239 -13.72 -32.46 8.41
C ASP A 239 -12.20 -32.32 8.42
N GLU A 240 -11.58 -32.47 7.25
CA GLU A 240 -10.14 -32.29 7.09
C GLU A 240 -9.71 -30.93 7.64
N ARG A 241 -8.88 -30.97 8.66
CA ARG A 241 -8.16 -29.83 9.19
C ARG A 241 -6.78 -29.82 8.54
N ASP A 242 -6.22 -28.64 8.25
CA ASP A 242 -4.87 -28.46 7.69
C ASP A 242 -4.75 -28.51 6.15
N GLN A 243 -5.73 -27.96 5.44
CA GLN A 243 -5.58 -27.71 4.00
C GLN A 243 -4.53 -26.61 3.76
N GLN A 244 -3.80 -26.69 2.65
CA GLN A 244 -2.80 -25.68 2.29
C GLN A 244 -3.30 -24.87 1.09
N ILE A 245 -3.26 -23.54 1.23
CA ILE A 245 -3.56 -22.60 0.16
C ILE A 245 -2.27 -21.88 -0.19
N VAL A 246 -1.90 -21.86 -1.47
CA VAL A 246 -0.76 -21.09 -1.96
C VAL A 246 -1.24 -20.10 -3.00
N PHE A 247 -1.07 -18.82 -2.72
CA PHE A 247 -1.34 -17.76 -3.69
C PHE A 247 -0.16 -17.62 -4.64
N MET A 248 -0.41 -17.64 -5.94
CA MET A 248 0.53 -17.21 -6.97
C MET A 248 0.10 -15.83 -7.45
N LEU A 249 0.81 -14.78 -7.03
CA LEU A 249 0.49 -13.40 -7.36
C LEU A 249 1.29 -12.94 -8.58
N ASP A 250 0.58 -12.58 -9.65
CA ASP A 250 1.18 -11.91 -10.81
C ASP A 250 1.53 -10.45 -10.46
N CYS A 251 2.81 -10.09 -10.54
CA CYS A 251 3.29 -8.71 -10.39
C CYS A 251 3.62 -8.06 -11.75
N GLY A 252 3.20 -8.63 -12.86
CA GLY A 252 3.52 -8.19 -14.21
C GLY A 252 2.72 -6.98 -14.70
N ARG A 253 2.99 -6.61 -15.96
CA ARG A 253 2.46 -5.39 -16.59
C ARG A 253 0.94 -5.31 -16.65
N ARG A 254 0.24 -6.44 -16.81
CA ARG A 254 -1.23 -6.47 -16.96
C ARG A 254 -1.96 -6.21 -15.64
N MET A 255 -1.29 -6.47 -14.51
CA MET A 255 -1.81 -6.18 -13.18
C MET A 255 -1.71 -4.70 -12.80
N ARG A 256 -1.12 -3.87 -13.69
CA ARG A 256 -1.06 -2.40 -13.57
C ARG A 256 -2.35 -1.69 -13.97
N SER A 257 -3.29 -2.36 -14.65
CA SER A 257 -4.60 -1.79 -14.95
C SER A 257 -5.22 -1.22 -13.67
N GLN A 258 -5.87 -0.06 -13.75
CA GLN A 258 -6.47 0.63 -12.61
C GLN A 258 -7.96 0.72 -12.80
N ASP A 259 -8.70 0.39 -11.74
CA ASP A 259 -10.14 0.64 -11.62
C ASP A 259 -10.33 1.54 -10.38
N GLY A 260 -10.70 2.80 -10.62
CA GLY A 260 -10.65 3.83 -9.59
C GLY A 260 -9.22 4.12 -9.12
N ASP A 261 -9.02 4.24 -7.81
CA ASP A 261 -7.73 4.61 -7.21
C ASP A 261 -6.77 3.42 -7.01
N LEU A 262 -7.23 2.19 -7.25
CA LEU A 262 -6.47 0.97 -6.99
C LEU A 262 -6.13 0.25 -8.30
N SER A 263 -4.94 -0.35 -8.34
CA SER A 263 -4.59 -1.25 -9.43
C SER A 263 -5.25 -2.62 -9.26
N HIS A 264 -5.37 -3.37 -10.35
CA HIS A 264 -5.78 -4.78 -10.32
C HIS A 264 -4.91 -5.60 -9.36
N PHE A 265 -3.61 -5.29 -9.28
CA PHE A 265 -2.72 -5.89 -8.28
C PHE A 265 -3.14 -5.60 -6.84
N ASP A 266 -3.60 -4.39 -6.55
CA ASP A 266 -4.06 -4.03 -5.20
C ASP A 266 -5.35 -4.74 -4.84
N HIS A 267 -6.28 -4.86 -5.79
CA HIS A 267 -7.50 -5.64 -5.64
C HIS A 267 -7.21 -7.13 -5.44
N ALA A 268 -6.31 -7.69 -6.24
CA ALA A 268 -5.76 -9.01 -6.06
C ALA A 268 -5.21 -9.17 -4.63
N LEU A 269 -4.29 -8.29 -4.22
CA LEU A 269 -3.65 -8.40 -2.92
C LEU A 269 -4.66 -8.34 -1.76
N ASN A 270 -5.64 -7.45 -1.86
CA ASN A 270 -6.73 -7.35 -0.89
C ASN A 270 -7.55 -8.65 -0.82
N ALA A 271 -7.87 -9.25 -1.96
CA ALA A 271 -8.58 -10.53 -2.03
C ALA A 271 -7.74 -11.70 -1.47
N CYS A 272 -6.44 -11.72 -1.74
CA CYS A 272 -5.48 -12.65 -1.15
C CYS A 272 -5.45 -12.52 0.38
N LEU A 273 -5.34 -11.31 0.92
CA LEU A 273 -5.32 -11.06 2.36
C LEU A 273 -6.65 -11.44 3.03
N LEU A 274 -7.78 -11.15 2.38
CA LEU A 274 -9.11 -11.54 2.85
C LEU A 274 -9.24 -13.07 2.95
N LEU A 275 -8.93 -13.81 1.89
CA LEU A 275 -8.97 -15.27 1.91
C LEU A 275 -7.94 -15.84 2.89
N SER A 276 -6.75 -15.22 3.01
CA SER A 276 -5.74 -15.60 3.99
C SER A 276 -6.28 -15.53 5.42
N TYR A 277 -6.97 -14.43 5.77
CA TYR A 277 -7.61 -14.27 7.08
C TYR A 277 -8.63 -15.36 7.37
N VAL A 278 -9.52 -15.65 6.41
CA VAL A 278 -10.56 -16.69 6.56
C VAL A 278 -9.91 -18.07 6.71
N ALA A 279 -8.95 -18.41 5.85
CA ALA A 279 -8.27 -19.70 5.87
C ALA A 279 -7.52 -19.94 7.19
N LEU A 280 -6.73 -18.97 7.64
CA LEU A 280 -5.97 -19.06 8.90
C LEU A 280 -6.88 -19.23 10.12
N ARG A 281 -8.05 -18.57 10.14
CA ARG A 281 -9.06 -18.75 11.21
C ARG A 281 -9.73 -20.11 11.15
N GLN A 282 -9.87 -20.70 9.97
CA GLN A 282 -10.39 -22.06 9.82
C GLN A 282 -9.36 -23.16 10.09
N GLY A 283 -8.14 -22.79 10.50
CA GLY A 283 -7.08 -23.75 10.82
C GLY A 283 -6.36 -24.31 9.59
N ASP A 284 -6.48 -23.66 8.44
CA ASP A 284 -5.72 -23.99 7.23
C ASP A 284 -4.41 -23.19 7.20
N SER A 285 -3.49 -23.61 6.33
CA SER A 285 -2.19 -22.96 6.14
C SER A 285 -2.19 -22.14 4.86
N VAL A 286 -1.52 -20.98 4.89
CA VAL A 286 -1.47 -20.03 3.76
C VAL A 286 -0.04 -19.72 3.38
N GLY A 287 0.30 -19.91 2.11
CA GLY A 287 1.58 -19.54 1.51
C GLY A 287 1.39 -18.55 0.36
N ILE A 288 2.47 -17.89 -0.03
CA ILE A 288 2.50 -16.92 -1.14
C ILE A 288 3.72 -17.22 -2.01
N ALA A 289 3.54 -17.13 -3.32
CA ALA A 289 4.57 -17.06 -4.33
C ALA A 289 4.25 -15.86 -5.24
N THR A 290 5.26 -15.06 -5.59
CA THR A 290 5.11 -13.97 -6.56
C THR A 290 5.95 -14.24 -7.78
N PHE A 291 5.54 -13.70 -8.92
CA PHE A 291 6.29 -13.78 -10.17
C PHE A 291 6.08 -12.52 -11.00
N ALA A 292 6.88 -12.32 -12.04
CA ALA A 292 6.92 -11.08 -12.84
C ALA A 292 7.16 -9.82 -12.00
N GLY A 293 7.71 -9.99 -10.79
CA GLY A 293 8.12 -8.92 -9.88
C GLY A 293 9.56 -8.46 -10.14
N GLU A 294 9.98 -7.40 -9.46
CA GLU A 294 11.42 -7.06 -9.39
C GLU A 294 12.19 -8.11 -8.59
N GLN A 295 11.55 -8.65 -7.55
CA GLN A 295 12.07 -9.72 -6.70
C GLN A 295 10.97 -10.76 -6.49
N ASP A 296 11.24 -12.01 -6.87
CA ASP A 296 10.35 -13.13 -6.63
C ASP A 296 10.37 -13.51 -5.15
N ARG A 297 9.20 -13.56 -4.52
CA ARG A 297 9.05 -13.90 -3.10
C ARG A 297 8.35 -15.23 -2.94
N TYR A 298 8.77 -15.96 -1.92
CA TYR A 298 8.08 -17.17 -1.49
C TYR A 298 7.96 -17.19 0.04
N LEU A 299 6.72 -17.22 0.51
CA LEU A 299 6.35 -17.51 1.88
C LEU A 299 5.80 -18.94 1.91
N ALA A 300 6.53 -19.86 2.55
CA ALA A 300 6.03 -21.20 2.80
C ALA A 300 4.72 -21.15 3.61
N PRO A 301 3.80 -22.12 3.44
CA PRO A 301 2.52 -22.10 4.14
C PRO A 301 2.66 -21.95 5.66
N VAL A 302 2.05 -20.90 6.21
CA VAL A 302 2.00 -20.61 7.64
C VAL A 302 0.61 -20.89 8.19
N LYS A 303 0.52 -21.34 9.45
CA LYS A 303 -0.73 -21.80 10.06
C LYS A 303 -1.11 -20.99 11.30
N GLY A 304 -2.42 -20.78 11.45
CA GLY A 304 -3.02 -20.22 12.66
C GLY A 304 -3.25 -18.70 12.59
N PRO A 305 -4.21 -18.18 13.36
CA PRO A 305 -4.70 -16.81 13.22
C PRO A 305 -3.62 -15.74 13.48
N GLY A 306 -2.64 -16.04 14.34
CA GLY A 306 -1.51 -15.13 14.63
C GLY A 306 -0.52 -14.94 13.47
N GLN A 307 -0.63 -15.73 12.40
CA GLN A 307 0.29 -15.64 11.25
C GLN A 307 -0.13 -14.61 10.19
N LEU A 308 -1.30 -13.97 10.32
CA LEU A 308 -1.75 -12.97 9.35
C LEU A 308 -0.73 -11.83 9.20
N ASN A 309 -0.15 -11.34 10.29
CA ASN A 309 0.88 -10.30 10.25
C ASN A 309 2.11 -10.73 9.44
N ARG A 310 2.44 -12.03 9.42
CA ARG A 310 3.55 -12.56 8.61
C ARG A 310 3.21 -12.57 7.13
N VAL A 311 1.97 -12.92 6.77
CA VAL A 311 1.44 -12.81 5.41
C VAL A 311 1.48 -11.35 4.96
N LEU A 312 0.93 -10.44 5.75
CA LEU A 312 0.87 -9.00 5.47
C LEU A 312 2.28 -8.37 5.33
N ASN A 313 3.22 -8.72 6.20
CA ASN A 313 4.63 -8.29 6.09
C ASN A 313 5.37 -8.89 4.88
N SER A 314 4.89 -9.98 4.30
CA SER A 314 5.50 -10.55 3.08
C SER A 314 5.06 -9.84 1.80
N VAL A 315 3.95 -9.08 1.86
CA VAL A 315 3.31 -8.50 0.67
C VAL A 315 3.23 -6.97 0.66
N TYR A 316 3.47 -6.29 1.79
CA TYR A 316 3.20 -4.85 1.93
C TYR A 316 3.93 -3.98 0.90
N ASP A 317 5.16 -4.34 0.53
CA ASP A 317 6.02 -3.64 -0.42
C ASP A 317 6.09 -4.33 -1.79
N LEU A 318 5.18 -5.26 -2.08
CA LEU A 318 5.03 -5.78 -3.44
C LEU A 318 4.44 -4.70 -4.34
N GLN A 319 5.09 -4.53 -5.50
CA GLN A 319 4.73 -3.58 -6.53
C GLN A 319 4.72 -4.27 -7.90
N THR A 320 3.89 -3.75 -8.80
CA THR A 320 3.82 -4.22 -10.18
C THR A 320 4.99 -3.73 -11.00
N THR A 321 5.42 -4.52 -11.96
CA THR A 321 6.49 -4.19 -12.91
C THR A 321 5.94 -4.03 -14.32
N ARG A 322 6.81 -3.64 -15.25
CA ARG A 322 6.48 -3.60 -16.69
C ARG A 322 6.80 -4.92 -17.40
N ARG A 323 7.25 -5.95 -16.66
CA ARG A 323 7.61 -7.25 -17.24
C ARG A 323 6.35 -8.03 -17.63
N PRO A 324 6.38 -8.79 -18.73
CA PRO A 324 5.35 -9.78 -19.00
C PRO A 324 5.38 -10.90 -17.96
N ALA A 325 4.24 -11.56 -17.76
CA ALA A 325 4.15 -12.78 -16.98
C ALA A 325 4.72 -13.97 -17.77
N ASP A 326 5.56 -14.79 -17.14
CA ASP A 326 5.99 -16.11 -17.65
C ASP A 326 5.41 -17.16 -16.71
N TYR A 327 4.24 -17.70 -17.08
CA TYR A 327 3.49 -18.63 -16.25
C TYR A 327 4.22 -19.96 -16.12
N SER A 328 4.91 -20.38 -17.18
CA SER A 328 5.68 -21.61 -17.20
C SER A 328 6.84 -21.57 -16.21
N ALA A 329 7.61 -20.47 -16.17
CA ALA A 329 8.66 -20.27 -15.20
C ALA A 329 8.13 -20.17 -13.77
N ALA A 330 7.03 -19.42 -13.56
CA ALA A 330 6.40 -19.28 -12.25
C ALA A 330 5.96 -20.64 -11.68
N VAL A 331 5.30 -21.48 -12.49
CA VAL A 331 4.89 -22.83 -12.08
C VAL A 331 6.09 -23.71 -11.80
N ARG A 332 7.14 -23.72 -12.64
CA ARG A 332 8.35 -24.50 -12.39
C ARG A 332 9.00 -24.12 -11.06
N GLN A 333 9.14 -22.82 -10.79
CA GLN A 333 9.71 -22.33 -9.53
C GLN A 333 8.87 -22.76 -8.32
N LEU A 334 7.54 -22.66 -8.40
CA LEU A 334 6.65 -23.09 -7.33
C LEU A 334 6.78 -24.60 -7.08
N MET A 335 6.72 -25.41 -8.14
CA MET A 335 6.81 -26.87 -8.05
C MET A 335 8.15 -27.34 -7.45
N VAL A 336 9.22 -26.57 -7.58
CA VAL A 336 10.50 -26.84 -6.91
C VAL A 336 10.41 -26.57 -5.41
N ARG A 337 9.80 -25.45 -5.00
CA ARG A 337 9.76 -24.99 -3.60
C ARG A 337 8.64 -25.62 -2.78
N HIS A 338 7.54 -26.02 -3.42
CA HIS A 338 6.33 -26.50 -2.76
C HIS A 338 5.98 -27.90 -3.25
N LYS A 339 6.10 -28.88 -2.36
CA LYS A 339 5.94 -30.31 -2.67
C LYS A 339 4.70 -30.96 -2.05
N ARG A 340 3.97 -30.25 -1.18
CA ARG A 340 2.75 -30.78 -0.58
C ARG A 340 1.56 -30.40 -1.46
N ARG A 341 0.60 -31.30 -1.61
CA ARG A 341 -0.66 -31.00 -2.31
C ARG A 341 -1.34 -29.82 -1.63
N SER A 342 -1.82 -28.87 -2.43
CA SER A 342 -2.42 -27.63 -1.98
C SER A 342 -3.42 -27.12 -3.01
N LEU A 343 -4.29 -26.22 -2.56
CA LEU A 343 -5.03 -25.33 -3.45
C LEU A 343 -4.10 -24.19 -3.87
N VAL A 344 -3.73 -24.14 -5.15
CA VAL A 344 -2.98 -23.04 -5.71
C VAL A 344 -3.94 -22.06 -6.37
N VAL A 345 -3.93 -20.82 -5.90
CA VAL A 345 -4.76 -19.73 -6.42
C VAL A 345 -3.87 -18.80 -7.25
N LEU A 346 -3.94 -18.92 -8.58
CA LEU A 346 -3.22 -18.05 -9.51
C LEU A 346 -4.03 -16.77 -9.73
N MET A 347 -3.49 -15.64 -9.31
CA MET A 347 -4.16 -14.35 -9.40
C MET A 347 -3.49 -13.48 -10.46
N THR A 348 -4.24 -13.16 -11.51
CA THR A 348 -3.69 -12.57 -12.74
C THR A 348 -4.76 -11.80 -13.51
N ASN A 349 -4.36 -11.12 -14.58
CA ASN A 349 -5.25 -10.54 -15.59
C ASN A 349 -4.99 -11.28 -16.92
N LEU A 350 -5.85 -12.25 -17.24
CA LEU A 350 -5.71 -13.10 -18.43
C LEU A 350 -6.04 -12.37 -19.73
N ARG A 351 -5.27 -12.67 -20.78
CA ARG A 351 -5.57 -12.28 -22.16
C ARG A 351 -5.46 -13.48 -23.10
N ASP A 352 -6.08 -13.38 -24.27
CA ASP A 352 -6.12 -14.45 -25.27
C ASP A 352 -4.72 -14.88 -25.75
N GLU A 353 -3.75 -13.95 -25.74
CA GLU A 353 -2.34 -14.21 -26.03
C GLU A 353 -1.68 -15.27 -25.13
N ASP A 354 -2.26 -15.54 -23.95
CA ASP A 354 -1.64 -16.40 -22.94
C ASP A 354 -2.07 -17.87 -23.02
N ASP A 355 -3.01 -18.21 -23.92
CA ASP A 355 -3.77 -19.46 -23.84
C ASP A 355 -2.90 -20.72 -23.74
N GLU A 356 -2.03 -20.94 -24.73
CA GLU A 356 -1.23 -22.18 -24.79
C GLU A 356 -0.23 -22.28 -23.63
N GLU A 357 0.45 -21.18 -23.30
CA GLU A 357 1.45 -21.14 -22.23
C GLU A 357 0.79 -21.35 -20.86
N LEU A 358 -0.30 -20.62 -20.60
CA LEU A 358 -1.06 -20.74 -19.37
C LEU A 358 -1.67 -22.12 -19.22
N LEU A 359 -2.25 -22.68 -20.29
CA LEU A 359 -2.84 -24.02 -20.27
C LEU A 359 -1.76 -25.07 -19.94
N ALA A 360 -0.59 -24.99 -20.56
CA ALA A 360 0.53 -25.88 -20.27
C ALA A 360 0.99 -25.75 -18.81
N ALA A 361 1.15 -24.53 -18.31
CA ALA A 361 1.54 -24.23 -16.94
C ALA A 361 0.49 -24.74 -15.93
N ALA A 362 -0.79 -24.46 -16.18
CA ALA A 362 -1.90 -24.88 -15.31
C ALA A 362 -2.05 -26.42 -15.29
N ARG A 363 -1.88 -27.10 -16.42
CA ARG A 363 -1.84 -28.57 -16.48
C ARG A 363 -0.66 -29.13 -15.68
N GLN A 364 0.52 -28.53 -15.83
CA GLN A 364 1.71 -28.97 -15.08
C GLN A 364 1.48 -28.83 -13.57
N LEU A 365 0.92 -27.71 -13.14
CA LEU A 365 0.58 -27.44 -11.74
C LEU A 365 -0.52 -28.38 -11.23
N GLY A 366 -1.52 -28.66 -12.08
CA GLY A 366 -2.65 -29.55 -11.85
C GLY A 366 -2.29 -31.02 -11.60
N LYS A 367 -1.08 -31.46 -12.02
CA LYS A 367 -0.58 -32.82 -11.73
C LYS A 367 -0.46 -33.10 -10.24
N GLN A 368 -0.21 -32.07 -9.44
CA GLN A 368 0.03 -32.19 -8.00
C GLN A 368 -0.97 -31.38 -7.17
N HIS A 369 -1.32 -30.19 -7.63
CA HIS A 369 -2.13 -29.22 -6.91
C HIS A 369 -3.53 -29.11 -7.50
N ARG A 370 -4.49 -28.68 -6.69
CA ARG A 370 -5.75 -28.18 -7.22
C ARG A 370 -5.53 -26.73 -7.65
N VAL A 371 -5.89 -26.39 -8.89
CA VAL A 371 -5.63 -25.05 -9.45
C VAL A 371 -6.93 -24.26 -9.54
N LEU A 372 -6.90 -23.02 -9.04
CA LEU A 372 -7.90 -22.00 -9.27
C LEU A 372 -7.22 -20.81 -9.94
N ILE A 373 -7.64 -20.47 -11.15
CA ILE A 373 -7.20 -19.24 -11.80
C ILE A 373 -8.22 -18.15 -11.51
N ALA A 374 -7.80 -17.15 -10.74
CA ALA A 374 -8.55 -15.97 -10.39
C ALA A 374 -8.15 -14.85 -11.35
N SER A 375 -8.90 -14.70 -12.43
CA SER A 375 -8.66 -13.65 -13.41
C SER A 375 -9.49 -12.41 -13.09
N LEU A 376 -8.80 -11.28 -12.95
CA LEU A 376 -9.45 -9.98 -12.91
C LEU A 376 -9.85 -9.54 -14.31
N ARG A 377 -10.99 -8.87 -14.43
CA ARG A 377 -11.43 -8.14 -15.62
C ARG A 377 -11.68 -6.67 -15.28
N GLU A 378 -11.33 -5.78 -16.20
CA GLU A 378 -11.48 -4.33 -16.05
C GLU A 378 -12.98 -3.93 -16.01
N GLU A 379 -13.38 -3.02 -15.12
CA GLU A 379 -14.78 -2.60 -15.00
C GLU A 379 -15.22 -1.69 -16.18
N VAL A 380 -14.28 -0.98 -16.78
CA VAL A 380 -14.53 -0.11 -17.95
C VAL A 380 -15.20 -0.85 -19.11
N LEU A 381 -14.91 -2.15 -19.28
CA LEU A 381 -15.48 -2.99 -20.34
C LEU A 381 -16.98 -3.18 -20.17
N ASP A 382 -17.46 -3.32 -18.93
CA ASP A 382 -18.90 -3.40 -18.65
C ASP A 382 -19.59 -2.07 -18.98
N GLY A 383 -18.96 -0.94 -18.68
CA GLY A 383 -19.48 0.39 -18.99
C GLY A 383 -19.61 0.64 -20.49
N LEU A 384 -18.56 0.35 -21.25
CA LEU A 384 -18.55 0.50 -22.71
C LEU A 384 -19.61 -0.38 -23.39
N ARG A 385 -19.86 -1.59 -22.87
CA ARG A 385 -20.88 -2.49 -23.42
C ARG A 385 -22.32 -1.96 -23.35
N HIS A 386 -22.62 -1.12 -22.35
CA HIS A 386 -23.97 -0.57 -22.15
C HIS A 386 -24.09 0.90 -22.59
N SER A 387 -23.01 1.49 -23.08
CA SER A 387 -23.01 2.87 -23.56
C SER A 387 -23.69 2.97 -24.93
N PRO A 388 -24.52 4.00 -25.18
CA PRO A 388 -25.11 4.21 -26.50
C PRO A 388 -24.01 4.59 -27.50
N VAL A 389 -24.20 4.20 -28.77
CA VAL A 389 -23.24 4.44 -29.85
C VAL A 389 -23.83 5.47 -30.81
N HIS A 390 -23.20 6.64 -30.87
CA HIS A 390 -23.60 7.78 -31.71
C HIS A 390 -22.50 8.22 -32.68
N THR A 391 -21.23 7.99 -32.33
CA THR A 391 -20.07 8.36 -33.14
C THR A 391 -19.29 7.16 -33.65
N TYR A 392 -18.43 7.37 -34.65
CA TYR A 392 -17.55 6.32 -35.18
C TYR A 392 -16.54 5.84 -34.13
N ASP A 393 -15.99 6.74 -33.32
CA ASP A 393 -15.05 6.39 -32.25
C ASP A 393 -15.71 5.57 -31.13
N GLU A 394 -16.97 5.89 -30.80
CA GLU A 394 -17.79 5.08 -29.90
C GLU A 394 -18.08 3.70 -30.50
N ALA A 395 -18.36 3.62 -31.81
CA ALA A 395 -18.58 2.35 -32.49
C ALA A 395 -17.32 1.47 -32.50
N LEU A 396 -16.15 2.06 -32.75
CA LEU A 396 -14.85 1.37 -32.66
C LEU A 396 -14.59 0.86 -31.25
N SER A 397 -14.81 1.70 -30.23
CA SER A 397 -14.63 1.34 -28.83
C SER A 397 -15.57 0.21 -28.40
N TYR A 398 -16.82 0.27 -28.84
CA TYR A 398 -17.83 -0.77 -28.60
C TYR A 398 -17.43 -2.10 -29.26
N CYS A 399 -17.13 -2.09 -30.57
CA CYS A 399 -16.74 -3.30 -31.30
C CYS A 399 -15.47 -3.93 -30.71
N GLY A 400 -14.46 -3.12 -30.39
CA GLY A 400 -13.24 -3.60 -29.73
C GLY A 400 -13.50 -4.18 -28.34
N THR A 401 -14.44 -3.60 -27.58
CA THR A 401 -14.86 -4.15 -26.28
C THR A 401 -15.53 -5.52 -26.43
N ILE A 402 -16.45 -5.65 -27.39
CA ILE A 402 -17.13 -6.93 -27.65
C ILE A 402 -16.14 -8.00 -28.12
N ASP A 403 -15.24 -7.66 -29.04
CA ASP A 403 -14.21 -8.57 -29.53
C ASP A 403 -13.30 -9.06 -28.39
N PHE A 404 -12.84 -8.13 -27.55
CA PHE A 404 -12.03 -8.46 -26.37
C PHE A 404 -12.77 -9.38 -25.38
N LEU A 405 -14.03 -9.08 -25.07
CA LEU A 405 -14.85 -9.90 -24.17
C LEU A 405 -15.11 -11.30 -24.74
N ASN A 406 -15.33 -11.41 -26.06
CA ASN A 406 -15.52 -12.69 -26.73
C ASN A 406 -14.25 -13.54 -26.75
N ALA A 407 -13.09 -12.93 -27.04
CA ALA A 407 -11.79 -13.60 -26.99
C ALA A 407 -11.51 -14.13 -25.57
N ARG A 408 -11.78 -13.31 -24.56
CA ARG A 408 -11.65 -13.69 -23.14
C ARG A 408 -12.62 -14.81 -22.73
N ALA A 409 -13.88 -14.76 -23.16
CA ALA A 409 -14.84 -15.83 -22.90
C ALA A 409 -14.41 -17.15 -23.56
N SER A 410 -13.93 -17.08 -24.80
CA SER A 410 -13.41 -18.24 -25.53
C SER A 410 -12.22 -18.89 -24.82
N LEU A 411 -11.28 -18.07 -24.30
CA LEU A 411 -10.16 -18.55 -23.48
C LEU A 411 -10.67 -19.29 -22.23
N HIS A 412 -11.65 -18.74 -21.53
CA HIS A 412 -12.22 -19.37 -20.34
C HIS A 412 -12.91 -20.70 -20.66
N ASP A 413 -13.65 -20.78 -21.76
CA ASP A 413 -14.29 -22.02 -22.20
C ASP A 413 -13.25 -23.10 -22.54
N ARG A 414 -12.17 -22.73 -23.26
CA ARG A 414 -11.08 -23.66 -23.60
C ARG A 414 -10.38 -24.21 -22.36
N LEU A 415 -10.04 -23.35 -21.40
CA LEU A 415 -9.40 -23.77 -20.15
C LEU A 415 -10.36 -24.61 -19.28
N SER A 416 -11.65 -24.27 -19.24
CA SER A 416 -12.67 -25.03 -18.50
C SER A 416 -12.92 -26.40 -19.11
N ALA A 417 -12.91 -26.52 -20.45
CA ALA A 417 -12.98 -27.79 -21.16
C ALA A 417 -11.80 -28.72 -20.82
N GLN A 418 -10.69 -28.16 -20.34
CA GLN A 418 -9.51 -28.89 -19.86
C GLN A 418 -9.55 -29.18 -18.35
N GLY A 419 -10.69 -28.92 -17.69
CA GLY A 419 -10.90 -29.18 -16.27
C GLY A 419 -10.24 -28.17 -15.33
N ILE A 420 -9.72 -27.06 -15.85
CA ILE A 420 -9.12 -25.99 -15.04
C ILE A 420 -10.24 -25.09 -14.54
N VAL A 421 -10.26 -24.83 -13.23
CA VAL A 421 -11.26 -23.93 -12.65
C VAL A 421 -10.80 -22.49 -12.79
N ILE A 422 -11.64 -21.68 -13.43
CA ILE A 422 -11.43 -20.24 -13.57
C ILE A 422 -12.52 -19.49 -12.85
N MET A 423 -12.13 -18.37 -12.26
CA MET A 423 -13.00 -17.34 -11.74
C MET A 423 -12.71 -16.06 -12.51
N ASP A 424 -13.72 -15.55 -13.21
CA ASP A 424 -13.70 -14.24 -13.83
C ASP A 424 -14.44 -13.26 -12.92
N ALA A 425 -13.71 -12.31 -12.34
CA ALA A 425 -14.28 -11.40 -11.35
C ALA A 425 -13.85 -9.96 -11.59
N ARG A 426 -14.77 -9.03 -11.27
CA ARG A 426 -14.42 -7.61 -11.17
C ARG A 426 -13.55 -7.38 -9.93
N PRO A 427 -12.74 -6.31 -9.91
CA PRO A 427 -11.80 -6.06 -8.82
C PRO A 427 -12.49 -5.94 -7.44
N GLY A 428 -13.69 -5.37 -7.36
CA GLY A 428 -14.48 -5.30 -6.12
C GLY A 428 -15.08 -6.64 -5.66
N GLU A 429 -15.31 -7.58 -6.59
CA GLU A 429 -16.01 -8.85 -6.34
C GLU A 429 -15.05 -10.01 -6.04
N LEU A 430 -13.78 -9.88 -6.44
CA LEU A 430 -12.77 -10.94 -6.37
C LEU A 430 -12.63 -11.54 -4.96
N GLY A 431 -12.53 -10.69 -3.94
CA GLY A 431 -12.38 -11.13 -2.54
C GLY A 431 -13.53 -12.02 -2.07
N PRO A 432 -14.79 -11.51 -2.07
CA PRO A 432 -15.96 -12.31 -1.73
C PRO A 432 -16.07 -13.60 -2.56
N GLN A 433 -15.89 -13.53 -3.88
CA GLN A 433 -16.00 -14.73 -4.73
C GLN A 433 -14.95 -15.79 -4.40
N LEU A 434 -13.69 -15.40 -4.14
CA LEU A 434 -12.63 -16.31 -3.71
C LEU A 434 -12.98 -17.01 -2.40
N VAL A 435 -13.46 -16.27 -1.40
CA VAL A 435 -13.90 -16.84 -0.11
C VAL A 435 -15.05 -17.81 -0.33
N ASN A 436 -16.06 -17.45 -1.13
CA ASN A 436 -17.20 -18.31 -1.45
C ASN A 436 -16.75 -19.62 -2.10
N ARG A 437 -15.85 -19.53 -3.08
CA ARG A 437 -15.34 -20.69 -3.80
C ARG A 437 -14.56 -21.62 -2.89
N TYR A 438 -13.64 -21.09 -2.11
CA TYR A 438 -12.89 -21.85 -1.11
C TYR A 438 -13.81 -22.55 -0.10
N MET A 439 -14.81 -21.84 0.41
CA MET A 439 -15.78 -22.42 1.35
C MET A 439 -16.62 -23.52 0.73
N SER A 440 -17.04 -23.36 -0.53
CA SER A 440 -17.80 -24.39 -1.24
C SER A 440 -16.98 -25.68 -1.40
N TRP A 441 -15.69 -25.56 -1.73
CA TRP A 441 -14.83 -26.72 -1.89
C TRP A 441 -14.48 -27.40 -0.57
N LYS A 442 -14.30 -26.60 0.48
CA LYS A 442 -14.09 -27.13 1.83
C LYS A 442 -15.32 -27.91 2.31
N LYS A 443 -16.52 -27.35 2.13
CA LYS A 443 -17.79 -28.03 2.44
C LYS A 443 -18.02 -29.30 1.63
N ALA A 444 -17.55 -29.33 0.38
CA ALA A 444 -17.66 -30.49 -0.50
C ALA A 444 -16.58 -31.56 -0.27
N GLY A 445 -15.57 -31.31 0.57
CA GLY A 445 -14.45 -32.25 0.78
C GLY A 445 -13.58 -32.46 -0.46
N THR A 446 -13.43 -31.42 -1.29
CA THR A 446 -12.76 -31.52 -2.60
C THR A 446 -11.38 -30.85 -2.65
N LEU A 447 -10.87 -30.33 -1.53
CA LEU A 447 -9.60 -29.59 -1.44
C LEU A 447 -8.39 -30.53 -1.35
#